data_AF-A0A955N7Z8-F1
#
_entry.id   AF-A0A955N7Z8-F1
#
_cell.length_a   1.000
_cell.length_b   1.000
_cell.length_c   1.000
_cell.angle_alpha   90.00
_cell.angle_beta   90.00
_cell.angle_gamma   90.00
#
_symmetry.space_group_name_H-M   'P 1'
#
loop_
_entity.id
_entity.type
_entity.pdbx_description
1 polymer ?
#
loop_
_entity_poly.entity_id
_entity_poly.type
_entity_poly.pdbx_seq_one_letter_code
_entity_poly.pdbx_strand_id
1 'polypeptide(L)'
;FQFHDVSMATLEPTLAFIARNHYVTLTGEEYYQRVIGASPRQERELMLTFDDGQDSLYSIAFPLLRKFKQRAVAYIVPGRVPDGPAKPSQKNPDSALCTWRQIREMYESGVIDVQSHSLYHHSIAISPTIVDFTRPGFSTSFLESDLAPIYPGKKSSFSLDISNTWGLPIYQWGARMCSHPAYIEHTQIQEACIRYAADHGGEAFFHSRGWRRQLQTIMRDAQKKTLPARFETSGEQRNAILNDLCESKAVIEARLPGSRAQHFCFPWYRGSALAVELSYEAGYVSNAWGSLLPRFVNPGETRPVPISRLQPKYVYRLPGVGRRPFWKLFGGAG
;
A
#
# COMPACT_ATOMS: atom_id res chain seq x y z
N PHE A 1 0.20 7.34 14.83
CA PHE A 1 -1.20 7.31 14.40
C PHE A 1 -1.23 7.32 12.90
N GLN A 2 -1.94 6.38 12.28
CA GLN A 2 -1.94 6.18 10.84
C GLN A 2 -3.16 6.81 10.17
N PHE A 3 -2.94 7.53 9.08
CA PHE A 3 -3.92 8.15 8.22
C PHE A 3 -3.72 7.62 6.80
N HIS A 4 -4.78 7.61 6.00
CA HIS A 4 -4.68 7.36 4.55
C HIS A 4 -5.26 8.62 3.91
N ASP A 5 -6.45 8.51 3.32
CA ASP A 5 -7.23 9.69 2.94
C ASP A 5 -7.70 10.49 4.15
N VAL A 6 -7.70 11.81 4.01
CA VAL A 6 -8.09 12.76 5.04
C VAL A 6 -8.96 13.87 4.48
N SER A 7 -9.86 14.36 5.32
CA SER A 7 -10.65 15.56 5.04
C SER A 7 -10.29 16.65 6.03
N MET A 8 -10.55 17.91 5.67
CA MET A 8 -10.39 19.02 6.63
C MET A 8 -11.20 18.78 7.92
N ALA A 9 -12.44 18.29 7.78
CA ALA A 9 -13.34 18.05 8.91
C ALA A 9 -12.81 16.99 9.90
N THR A 10 -12.00 16.03 9.44
CA THR A 10 -11.44 14.98 10.30
C THR A 10 -10.03 15.33 10.81
N LEU A 11 -9.20 15.97 9.99
CA LEU A 11 -7.80 16.22 10.32
C LEU A 11 -7.59 17.47 11.16
N GLU A 12 -8.26 18.59 10.83
CA GLU A 12 -8.05 19.86 11.54
C GLU A 12 -8.35 19.77 13.04
N PRO A 13 -9.49 19.18 13.49
CA PRO A 13 -9.75 19.02 14.93
C PRO A 13 -8.71 18.13 15.63
N THR A 14 -8.16 17.16 14.91
CA THR A 14 -7.15 16.24 15.42
C THR A 14 -5.82 16.97 15.65
N LEU A 15 -5.37 17.76 14.68
CA LEU A 15 -4.15 18.57 14.82
C LEU A 15 -4.32 19.69 15.85
N ALA A 16 -5.50 20.32 15.92
CA ALA A 16 -5.81 21.28 16.96
C ALA A 16 -5.74 20.66 18.37
N PHE A 17 -6.23 19.42 18.54
CA PHE A 17 -6.09 18.69 19.80
C PHE A 17 -4.62 18.43 20.15
N ILE A 18 -3.81 18.01 19.19
CA ILE A 18 -2.37 17.74 19.37
C ILE A 18 -1.66 19.03 19.80
N ALA A 19 -1.84 20.12 19.06
CA ALA A 19 -1.21 21.40 19.32
C ALA A 19 -1.62 21.99 20.68
N ARG A 20 -2.93 22.01 20.98
CA ARG A 20 -3.46 22.55 22.26
C ARG A 20 -2.94 21.80 23.48
N ASN A 21 -2.63 20.51 23.33
CA ASN A 21 -2.14 19.67 24.41
C ASN A 21 -0.62 19.50 24.40
N HIS A 22 0.08 20.35 23.65
CA HIS A 22 1.53 20.42 23.58
C HIS A 22 2.19 19.09 23.19
N TYR A 23 1.55 18.33 22.31
CA TYR A 23 2.17 17.15 21.72
C TYR A 23 3.17 17.57 20.63
N VAL A 24 4.32 16.91 20.63
CA VAL A 24 5.36 17.07 19.60
C VAL A 24 5.30 15.88 18.65
N THR A 25 5.30 16.17 17.37
CA THR A 25 5.35 15.15 16.32
C THR A 25 6.77 14.80 15.90
N LEU A 26 7.05 13.50 15.85
CA LEU A 26 8.35 12.94 15.49
C LEU A 26 8.44 12.56 14.00
N THR A 27 9.64 12.67 13.45
CA THR A 27 10.03 11.99 12.20
C THR A 27 10.25 10.49 12.44
N GLY A 28 10.43 9.71 11.38
CA GLY A 28 10.74 8.28 11.47
C GLY A 28 12.05 8.05 12.23
N GLU A 29 13.06 8.86 11.93
CA GLU A 29 14.38 8.76 12.57
C GLU A 29 14.31 9.11 14.05
N GLU A 30 13.67 10.22 14.43
CA GLU A 30 13.52 10.59 15.83
C GLU A 30 12.77 9.52 16.62
N TYR A 31 11.68 8.98 16.05
CA TYR A 31 10.94 7.88 16.66
C TYR A 31 11.83 6.65 16.85
N TYR A 32 12.58 6.25 15.83
CA TYR A 32 13.51 5.13 15.90
C TYR A 32 14.55 5.31 17.01
N GLN A 33 15.18 6.49 17.10
CA GLN A 33 16.16 6.81 18.14
C GLN A 33 15.57 6.73 19.56
N ARG A 34 14.28 7.09 19.75
CA ARG A 34 13.57 6.91 21.03
C ARG A 34 13.27 5.45 21.37
N VAL A 35 13.05 4.62 20.36
CA VAL A 35 12.76 3.19 20.57
C VAL A 35 14.01 2.42 20.92
N ILE A 36 15.13 2.67 20.22
CA ILE A 36 16.41 1.99 20.48
C ILE A 36 17.17 2.56 21.69
N GLY A 37 16.69 3.65 22.28
CA GLY A 37 17.27 4.24 23.50
C GLY A 37 18.50 5.11 23.27
N ALA A 38 18.83 5.46 22.02
CA ALA A 38 19.95 6.36 21.75
C ALA A 38 19.62 7.84 21.97
N SER A 39 18.33 8.18 22.15
CA SER A 39 17.88 9.50 22.57
C SER A 39 16.80 9.39 23.66
N PRO A 40 16.83 10.26 24.68
CA PRO A 40 15.88 10.21 25.80
C PRO A 40 14.47 10.50 25.31
N ARG A 41 13.50 9.74 25.81
CA ARG A 41 12.07 9.98 25.55
C ARG A 41 11.63 11.26 26.25
N GLN A 42 10.84 12.08 25.57
CA GLN A 42 10.18 13.24 26.15
C GLN A 42 8.71 12.92 26.35
N GLU A 43 8.08 13.60 27.30
CA GLU A 43 6.64 13.49 27.44
C GLU A 43 5.93 14.06 26.20
N ARG A 44 4.74 13.53 25.91
CA ARG A 44 3.84 14.05 24.87
C ARG A 44 4.41 14.01 23.46
N GLU A 45 5.13 12.95 23.13
CA GLU A 45 5.53 12.70 21.75
C GLU A 45 4.61 11.71 21.05
N LEU A 46 4.44 11.91 19.75
CA LEU A 46 3.73 10.99 18.89
C LEU A 46 4.29 11.05 17.47
N MET A 47 4.05 10.02 16.68
CA MET A 47 4.34 10.02 15.25
C MET A 47 3.01 10.02 14.50
N LEU A 48 2.83 10.94 13.56
CA LEU A 48 1.71 10.93 12.60
C LEU A 48 2.24 10.32 11.31
N THR A 49 1.50 9.38 10.74
CA THR A 49 1.89 8.71 9.48
C THR A 49 0.76 8.79 8.48
N PHE A 50 1.10 9.05 7.21
CA PHE A 50 0.17 9.05 6.09
C PHE A 50 0.63 8.02 5.07
N ASP A 51 -0.24 7.10 4.71
CA ASP A 51 0.09 6.00 3.80
C ASP A 51 -0.39 6.34 2.37
N ASP A 52 0.12 5.59 1.39
CA ASP A 52 -0.21 5.62 -0.05
C ASP A 52 0.26 6.84 -0.84
N GLY A 53 0.34 8.02 -0.23
CA GLY A 53 0.69 9.27 -0.92
C GLY A 53 -0.47 9.88 -1.72
N GLN A 54 -1.69 9.79 -1.19
CA GLN A 54 -2.89 10.42 -1.77
C GLN A 54 -2.77 11.95 -1.82
N ASP A 55 -3.47 12.62 -2.74
CA ASP A 55 -3.39 14.08 -2.93
C ASP A 55 -3.81 14.86 -1.67
N SER A 56 -4.74 14.31 -0.86
CA SER A 56 -5.14 14.92 0.42
C SER A 56 -3.98 15.09 1.40
N LEU A 57 -2.87 14.34 1.24
CA LEU A 57 -1.61 14.62 1.95
C LEU A 57 -1.07 16.03 1.63
N TYR A 58 -1.07 16.43 0.36
CA TYR A 58 -0.58 17.73 -0.08
C TYR A 58 -1.65 18.82 0.04
N SER A 59 -2.86 18.58 -0.47
CA SER A 59 -3.90 19.61 -0.55
C SER A 59 -4.55 19.92 0.80
N ILE A 60 -4.53 18.99 1.76
CA ILE A 60 -5.17 19.15 3.08
C ILE A 60 -4.17 19.01 4.23
N ALA A 61 -3.43 17.89 4.30
CA ALA A 61 -2.60 17.62 5.47
C ALA A 61 -1.41 18.57 5.59
N PHE A 62 -0.67 18.79 4.50
CA PHE A 62 0.49 19.66 4.48
C PHE A 62 0.22 21.10 4.98
N PRO A 63 -0.78 21.86 4.47
CA PRO A 63 -1.07 23.20 4.97
C PRO A 63 -1.54 23.18 6.43
N LEU A 64 -2.30 22.17 6.87
CA LEU A 64 -2.73 22.07 8.27
C LEU A 64 -1.56 21.73 9.21
N LEU A 65 -0.67 20.80 8.83
CA LEU A 65 0.54 20.49 9.59
C LEU A 65 1.39 21.74 9.79
N ARG A 66 1.58 22.55 8.73
CA ARG A 66 2.25 23.87 8.84
C ARG A 66 1.54 24.82 9.80
N LYS A 67 0.22 24.98 9.65
CA LYS A 67 -0.61 25.82 10.52
C LYS A 67 -0.45 25.46 12.00
N PHE A 68 -0.42 24.18 12.31
CA PHE A 68 -0.29 23.67 13.69
C PHE A 68 1.15 23.39 14.13
N LYS A 69 2.14 23.74 13.30
CA LYS A 69 3.58 23.50 13.55
C LYS A 69 3.90 22.04 13.89
N GLN A 70 3.27 21.13 13.16
CA GLN A 70 3.46 19.69 13.28
C GLN A 70 4.20 19.15 12.06
N ARG A 71 4.78 17.97 12.22
CA ARG A 71 5.44 17.17 11.19
C ARG A 71 4.78 15.81 11.09
N ALA A 72 4.99 15.12 9.98
CA ALA A 72 4.49 13.76 9.79
C ALA A 72 5.45 12.93 8.93
N VAL A 73 5.27 11.62 8.99
CA VAL A 73 5.91 10.66 8.07
C VAL A 73 4.92 10.32 6.96
N ALA A 74 5.34 10.35 5.71
CA ALA A 74 4.55 9.86 4.58
C ALA A 74 5.18 8.57 4.04
N TYR A 75 4.48 7.45 4.15
CA TYR A 75 4.85 6.20 3.49
C TYR A 75 4.25 6.19 2.08
N ILE A 76 5.08 6.53 1.08
CA ILE A 76 4.65 6.65 -0.32
C ILE A 76 4.95 5.37 -1.11
N VAL A 77 4.22 5.19 -2.22
CA VAL A 77 4.43 4.10 -3.17
C VAL A 77 5.16 4.68 -4.40
N PRO A 78 6.50 4.79 -4.39
CA PRO A 78 7.24 5.62 -5.34
C PRO A 78 7.05 5.25 -6.80
N GLY A 79 6.79 3.99 -7.12
CA GLY A 79 6.44 3.59 -8.48
C GLY A 79 5.16 4.26 -8.97
N ARG A 80 4.16 4.44 -8.09
CA ARG A 80 2.85 4.98 -8.46
C ARG A 80 2.81 6.51 -8.53
N VAL A 81 3.85 7.18 -8.04
CA VAL A 81 3.88 8.65 -7.97
C VAL A 81 4.08 9.23 -9.39
N PRO A 82 3.12 10.04 -9.89
CA PRO A 82 3.24 10.63 -11.22
C PRO A 82 4.32 11.72 -11.30
N ASP A 83 5.01 11.75 -12.45
CA ASP A 83 5.93 12.82 -12.85
C ASP A 83 5.21 14.09 -13.32
N GLY A 84 4.06 13.91 -14.00
CA GLY A 84 3.24 14.97 -14.56
C GLY A 84 2.20 15.51 -13.57
N PRO A 85 1.23 16.33 -14.03
CA PRO A 85 0.16 16.81 -13.18
C PRO A 85 -0.59 15.64 -12.54
N ALA A 86 -1.08 15.84 -11.31
CA ALA A 86 -1.89 14.85 -10.62
C ALA A 86 -3.07 14.47 -11.51
N LYS A 87 -3.18 13.19 -11.84
CA LYS A 87 -4.32 12.66 -12.57
C LYS A 87 -5.25 12.00 -11.55
N PRO A 88 -6.53 12.39 -11.52
CA PRO A 88 -7.54 11.65 -10.78
C PRO A 88 -7.50 10.17 -11.14
N SER A 89 -7.77 9.29 -10.19
CA SER A 89 -8.05 7.89 -10.51
C SER A 89 -9.26 7.84 -11.44
N GLN A 90 -9.18 7.02 -12.48
CA GLN A 90 -10.29 6.81 -13.41
C GLN A 90 -11.54 6.24 -12.72
N LYS A 91 -11.39 5.61 -11.54
CA LYS A 91 -12.49 5.01 -10.76
C LYS A 91 -12.94 5.87 -9.59
N ASN A 92 -12.04 6.70 -9.05
CA ASN A 92 -12.36 7.64 -7.98
C ASN A 92 -11.71 9.00 -8.29
N PRO A 93 -12.47 9.97 -8.83
CA PRO A 93 -11.96 11.30 -9.16
C PRO A 93 -11.30 12.01 -7.98
N ASP A 94 -11.66 11.63 -6.75
CA ASP A 94 -11.15 12.21 -5.51
C ASP A 94 -9.87 11.51 -4.99
N SER A 95 -9.43 10.40 -5.60
CA SER A 95 -8.26 9.63 -5.15
C SER A 95 -7.00 9.86 -6.01
N ALA A 96 -6.73 11.10 -6.39
CA ALA A 96 -5.47 11.45 -7.03
C ALA A 96 -4.29 11.13 -6.10
N LEU A 97 -3.13 10.78 -6.66
CA LEU A 97 -1.88 10.68 -5.91
C LEU A 97 -1.12 12.00 -5.97
N CYS A 98 -0.37 12.30 -4.92
CA CYS A 98 0.62 13.38 -4.94
C CYS A 98 1.61 13.16 -6.10
N THR A 99 2.00 14.24 -6.77
CA THR A 99 3.08 14.25 -7.77
C THR A 99 4.45 14.30 -7.11
N TRP A 100 5.51 13.89 -7.83
CA TRP A 100 6.89 14.05 -7.34
C TRP A 100 7.24 15.50 -7.00
N ARG A 101 6.69 16.47 -7.74
CA ARG A 101 6.86 17.90 -7.45
C ARG A 101 6.30 18.27 -6.06
N GLN A 102 5.07 17.84 -5.77
CA GLN A 102 4.40 18.09 -4.50
C GLN A 102 5.12 17.38 -3.34
N ILE A 103 5.55 16.13 -3.54
CA ILE A 103 6.31 15.37 -2.53
C ILE A 103 7.62 16.06 -2.20
N ARG A 104 8.36 16.53 -3.22
CA ARG A 104 9.60 17.28 -3.01
C ARG A 104 9.39 18.55 -2.22
N GLU A 105 8.36 19.34 -2.56
CA GLU A 105 8.03 20.57 -1.84
C GLU A 105 7.75 20.29 -0.34
N MET A 106 6.97 19.25 -0.05
CA MET A 106 6.68 18.85 1.33
C MET A 106 7.93 18.40 2.09
N TYR A 107 8.80 17.63 1.43
CA TYR A 107 10.05 17.15 2.00
C TYR A 107 11.02 18.31 2.30
N GLU A 108 11.28 19.18 1.32
CA GLU A 108 12.19 20.32 1.45
C GLU A 108 11.73 21.34 2.52
N SER A 109 10.43 21.41 2.80
CA SER A 109 9.90 22.24 3.89
C SER A 109 10.21 21.72 5.30
N GLY A 110 10.67 20.47 5.43
CA GLY A 110 10.89 19.79 6.72
C GLY A 110 9.62 19.34 7.45
N VAL A 111 8.44 19.52 6.84
CA VAL A 111 7.15 19.14 7.44
C VAL A 111 6.84 17.66 7.24
N ILE A 112 7.22 17.10 6.09
CA ILE A 112 6.97 15.69 5.76
C ILE A 112 8.31 14.95 5.63
N ASP A 113 8.47 13.91 6.44
CA ASP A 113 9.51 12.89 6.29
C ASP A 113 9.00 11.80 5.33
N VAL A 114 9.65 11.61 4.19
CA VAL A 114 9.18 10.71 3.12
C VAL A 114 9.86 9.34 3.24
N GLN A 115 9.05 8.29 3.33
CA GLN A 115 9.45 6.91 3.62
C GLN A 115 8.73 5.90 2.71
N SER A 116 9.11 4.62 2.78
CA SER A 116 8.75 3.62 1.76
C SER A 116 7.49 2.82 2.12
N HIS A 117 6.59 2.65 1.15
CA HIS A 117 5.39 1.79 1.25
C HIS A 117 5.37 0.69 0.19
N SER A 118 6.53 0.11 -0.11
CA SER A 118 6.83 -0.77 -1.26
C SER A 118 6.82 -0.02 -2.58
N LEU A 119 7.45 -0.58 -3.61
CA LEU A 119 7.61 0.12 -4.88
C LEU A 119 6.27 0.32 -5.60
N TYR A 120 5.42 -0.71 -5.60
CA TYR A 120 4.17 -0.72 -6.36
C TYR A 120 2.91 -0.95 -5.51
N HIS A 121 3.04 -1.31 -4.23
CA HIS A 121 1.91 -1.67 -3.36
C HIS A 121 1.03 -2.74 -4.02
N HIS A 122 1.68 -3.77 -4.58
CA HIS A 122 1.04 -4.74 -5.46
C HIS A 122 0.67 -6.04 -4.75
N SER A 123 -0.33 -6.71 -5.31
CA SER A 123 -0.71 -8.07 -4.98
C SER A 123 -0.24 -9.04 -6.06
N ILE A 124 -0.19 -10.32 -5.68
CA ILE A 124 0.19 -11.44 -6.53
C ILE A 124 -0.90 -12.51 -6.47
N ALA A 125 -1.03 -13.33 -7.53
CA ALA A 125 -1.79 -14.57 -7.43
C ALA A 125 -1.07 -15.51 -6.45
N ILE A 126 -1.79 -16.13 -5.53
CA ILE A 126 -1.21 -17.02 -4.50
C ILE A 126 -1.73 -18.45 -4.59
N SER A 127 -2.62 -18.71 -5.54
CA SER A 127 -3.30 -19.99 -5.70
C SER A 127 -3.88 -20.11 -7.11
N PRO A 128 -4.00 -21.34 -7.66
CA PRO A 128 -4.71 -21.60 -8.93
C PRO A 128 -6.22 -21.38 -8.83
N THR A 129 -6.77 -21.16 -7.63
CA THR A 129 -8.21 -20.92 -7.43
C THR A 129 -8.63 -19.63 -8.13
N ILE A 130 -9.57 -19.74 -9.07
CA ILE A 130 -10.17 -18.58 -9.73
C ILE A 130 -11.28 -18.01 -8.84
N VAL A 131 -11.22 -16.71 -8.59
CA VAL A 131 -12.29 -15.97 -7.89
C VAL A 131 -13.25 -15.32 -8.88
N ASP A 132 -12.75 -14.82 -10.01
CA ASP A 132 -13.60 -14.19 -11.03
C ASP A 132 -12.90 -14.11 -12.40
N PHE A 133 -13.56 -13.47 -13.37
CA PHE A 133 -12.96 -13.01 -14.61
C PHE A 133 -13.27 -11.52 -14.81
N THR A 134 -12.36 -10.80 -15.46
CA THR A 134 -12.61 -9.42 -15.91
C THR A 134 -13.80 -9.40 -16.88
N ARG A 135 -14.57 -8.32 -16.84
CA ARG A 135 -15.77 -8.11 -17.66
C ARG A 135 -16.12 -6.61 -17.69
N PRO A 136 -17.04 -6.17 -18.58
CA PRO A 136 -17.59 -4.82 -18.51
C PRO A 136 -18.06 -4.46 -17.11
N GLY A 137 -17.68 -3.28 -16.62
CA GLY A 137 -18.02 -2.80 -15.27
C GLY A 137 -17.30 -3.49 -14.11
N PHE A 138 -16.30 -4.34 -14.35
CA PHE A 138 -15.57 -5.03 -13.28
C PHE A 138 -14.77 -4.04 -12.40
N SER A 139 -15.07 -4.04 -11.09
CA SER A 139 -14.30 -3.28 -10.11
C SER A 139 -13.12 -4.10 -9.58
N THR A 140 -11.96 -3.48 -9.46
CA THR A 140 -10.75 -4.05 -8.86
C THR A 140 -10.62 -3.68 -7.38
N SER A 141 -11.56 -2.92 -6.82
CA SER A 141 -11.50 -2.41 -5.45
C SER A 141 -11.38 -3.49 -4.37
N PHE A 142 -11.85 -4.72 -4.67
CA PHE A 142 -11.74 -5.85 -3.75
C PHE A 142 -10.36 -6.50 -3.74
N LEU A 143 -9.47 -6.20 -4.69
CA LEU A 143 -8.14 -6.78 -4.76
C LEU A 143 -7.18 -6.18 -3.71
N GLU A 144 -7.71 -5.34 -2.82
CA GLU A 144 -7.09 -4.40 -1.88
C GLU A 144 -6.03 -3.48 -2.51
N SER A 145 -5.58 -3.79 -3.71
CA SER A 145 -4.84 -3.01 -4.68
C SER A 145 -5.83 -2.46 -5.68
N ASP A 146 -5.80 -1.15 -5.94
CA ASP A 146 -6.47 -0.61 -7.13
C ASP A 146 -5.96 -1.26 -8.44
N LEU A 147 -4.88 -2.06 -8.38
CA LEU A 147 -4.03 -2.51 -9.48
C LEU A 147 -3.42 -3.92 -9.24
N ALA A 148 -4.21 -5.00 -9.21
CA ALA A 148 -3.67 -6.37 -9.21
C ALA A 148 -3.56 -6.95 -10.64
N PRO A 149 -2.75 -8.00 -10.88
CA PRO A 149 -1.36 -8.24 -10.50
C PRO A 149 -0.41 -8.05 -11.70
N ILE A 150 0.86 -7.73 -11.46
CA ILE A 150 1.88 -7.62 -12.51
C ILE A 150 2.24 -9.03 -13.02
N TYR A 151 2.10 -9.22 -14.33
CA TYR A 151 2.58 -10.38 -15.09
C TYR A 151 4.09 -10.57 -14.90
N PRO A 152 4.58 -11.80 -14.70
CA PRO A 152 6.01 -12.07 -14.84
C PRO A 152 6.39 -11.86 -16.32
N GLY A 153 6.95 -10.70 -16.66
CA GLY A 153 7.66 -10.53 -17.94
C GLY A 153 7.46 -9.27 -18.79
N LYS A 154 6.72 -8.23 -18.37
CA LYS A 154 6.75 -6.93 -19.10
C LYS A 154 6.79 -5.73 -18.16
N LYS A 155 7.63 -4.76 -18.53
CA LYS A 155 7.82 -3.46 -17.89
C LYS A 155 6.47 -2.85 -17.49
N SER A 156 6.43 -2.39 -16.25
CA SER A 156 5.28 -1.85 -15.53
C SER A 156 4.48 -0.81 -16.33
N SER A 157 3.33 -1.22 -16.87
CA SER A 157 2.19 -0.31 -17.02
C SER A 157 1.31 -0.50 -15.79
N PHE A 158 1.27 0.52 -14.93
CA PHE A 158 0.56 0.62 -13.65
C PHE A 158 -0.97 0.46 -13.72
N SER A 159 -1.49 -0.13 -14.78
CA SER A 159 -2.89 -0.43 -14.94
C SER A 159 -2.95 -1.57 -15.94
N LEU A 160 -3.43 -2.72 -15.49
CA LEU A 160 -4.02 -3.68 -16.41
C LEU A 160 -5.23 -2.94 -16.98
N ASP A 161 -5.18 -2.56 -18.25
CA ASP A 161 -6.31 -1.91 -18.91
C ASP A 161 -7.42 -2.94 -19.08
N ILE A 162 -8.19 -3.12 -18.01
CA ILE A 162 -9.30 -4.08 -17.97
C ILE A 162 -10.39 -3.74 -18.98
N SER A 163 -10.40 -2.53 -19.56
CA SER A 163 -11.33 -2.19 -20.63
C SER A 163 -11.08 -3.00 -21.89
N ASN A 164 -9.86 -3.51 -22.08
CA ASN A 164 -9.44 -4.26 -23.27
C ASN A 164 -9.00 -5.71 -22.98
N THR A 165 -9.18 -6.19 -21.75
CA THR A 165 -8.78 -7.56 -21.34
C THR A 165 -9.93 -8.34 -20.73
N TRP A 166 -11.16 -8.22 -21.25
CA TRP A 166 -12.31 -8.98 -20.75
C TRP A 166 -12.10 -10.49 -20.90
N GLY A 167 -12.55 -11.26 -19.91
CA GLY A 167 -12.35 -12.71 -19.87
C GLY A 167 -11.01 -13.15 -19.27
N LEU A 168 -10.18 -12.22 -18.79
CA LEU A 168 -8.95 -12.53 -18.05
C LEU A 168 -9.31 -13.21 -16.71
N PRO A 169 -8.76 -14.39 -16.40
CA PRO A 169 -8.97 -15.03 -15.10
C PRO A 169 -8.34 -14.22 -13.96
N ILE A 170 -9.12 -14.04 -12.89
CA ILE A 170 -8.69 -13.44 -11.64
C ILE A 170 -8.52 -14.56 -10.63
N TYR A 171 -7.28 -14.79 -10.23
CA TYR A 171 -6.91 -15.78 -9.24
C TYR A 171 -7.08 -15.23 -7.82
N GLN A 172 -7.22 -16.14 -6.85
CA GLN A 172 -7.06 -15.80 -5.45
C GLN A 172 -5.69 -15.15 -5.25
N TRP A 173 -5.69 -14.01 -4.57
CA TRP A 173 -4.55 -13.10 -4.51
C TRP A 173 -4.15 -12.82 -3.06
N GLY A 174 -2.95 -12.27 -2.89
CA GLY A 174 -2.44 -11.77 -1.61
C GLY A 174 -1.37 -10.70 -1.83
N ALA A 175 -0.99 -10.01 -0.76
CA ALA A 175 0.08 -9.02 -0.83
C ALA A 175 1.43 -9.67 -1.21
N ARG A 176 2.24 -9.01 -2.04
CA ARG A 176 3.60 -9.51 -2.38
C ARG A 176 4.47 -9.80 -1.15
N MET A 177 4.28 -9.00 -0.11
CA MET A 177 5.04 -9.10 1.14
C MET A 177 4.60 -10.26 2.05
N CYS A 178 3.54 -10.99 1.69
CA CYS A 178 3.10 -12.19 2.41
C CYS A 178 4.01 -13.40 2.15
N SER A 179 3.79 -14.47 2.92
CA SER A 179 4.57 -15.70 2.85
C SER A 179 4.29 -16.58 1.63
N HIS A 180 3.26 -16.27 0.84
CA HIS A 180 2.85 -17.12 -0.27
C HIS A 180 3.71 -16.82 -1.51
N PRO A 181 4.33 -17.84 -2.15
CA PRO A 181 4.99 -17.66 -3.44
C PRO A 181 3.95 -17.30 -4.51
N ALA A 182 4.34 -16.52 -5.52
CA ALA A 182 3.41 -16.19 -6.59
C ALA A 182 3.06 -17.43 -7.42
N TYR A 183 1.77 -17.60 -7.71
CA TYR A 183 1.27 -18.53 -8.70
C TYR A 183 1.47 -17.93 -10.10
N ILE A 184 2.21 -18.65 -10.94
CA ILE A 184 2.58 -18.24 -12.29
C ILE A 184 1.88 -19.17 -13.28
N GLU A 185 0.88 -18.60 -13.95
CA GLU A 185 0.18 -19.24 -15.05
C GLU A 185 0.80 -18.81 -16.40
N HIS A 186 0.75 -19.70 -17.39
CA HIS A 186 1.23 -19.38 -18.73
C HIS A 186 0.31 -18.35 -19.42
N THR A 187 0.86 -17.30 -20.02
CA THR A 187 0.09 -16.19 -20.60
C THR A 187 -0.88 -16.64 -21.70
N GLN A 188 -0.56 -17.71 -22.43
CA GLN A 188 -1.44 -18.30 -23.44
C GLN A 188 -2.81 -18.72 -22.90
N ILE A 189 -2.91 -19.14 -21.63
CA ILE A 189 -4.19 -19.53 -21.01
C ILE A 189 -5.07 -18.29 -20.81
N GLN A 190 -4.47 -17.20 -20.36
CA GLN A 190 -5.13 -15.91 -20.18
C GLN A 190 -5.57 -15.35 -21.54
N GLU A 191 -4.68 -15.38 -22.53
CA GLU A 191 -4.95 -14.96 -23.91
C GLU A 191 -6.09 -15.77 -24.55
N ALA A 192 -6.15 -17.09 -24.29
CA ALA A 192 -7.23 -17.94 -24.80
C ALA A 192 -8.60 -17.52 -24.26
N CYS A 193 -8.69 -17.18 -22.96
CA CYS A 193 -9.95 -16.73 -22.37
C CYS A 193 -10.36 -15.34 -22.87
N ILE A 194 -9.40 -14.42 -23.00
CA ILE A 194 -9.64 -13.07 -23.53
C ILE A 194 -10.11 -13.15 -24.98
N ARG A 195 -9.40 -13.92 -25.81
CA ARG A 195 -9.75 -14.12 -27.22
C ARG A 195 -11.12 -14.77 -27.37
N TYR A 196 -11.43 -15.79 -26.57
CA TYR A 196 -12.74 -16.43 -26.61
C TYR A 196 -13.86 -15.43 -26.33
N ALA A 197 -13.73 -14.59 -25.30
CA ALA A 197 -14.72 -13.56 -25.00
C ALA A 197 -14.88 -12.57 -26.16
N ALA A 198 -13.76 -12.14 -26.77
CA ALA A 198 -13.78 -11.25 -27.94
C ALA A 198 -14.49 -11.88 -29.15
N ASP A 199 -14.14 -13.12 -29.50
CA ASP A 199 -14.69 -13.85 -30.65
C ASP A 199 -16.18 -14.20 -30.47
N HIS A 200 -16.69 -14.23 -29.23
CA HIS A 200 -18.08 -14.58 -28.90
C HIS A 200 -18.94 -13.36 -28.56
N GLY A 201 -18.63 -12.21 -29.15
CA GLY A 201 -19.46 -11.00 -29.06
C GLY A 201 -18.98 -9.98 -28.04
N GLY A 202 -17.76 -10.12 -27.51
CA GLY A 202 -17.12 -9.15 -26.63
C GLY A 202 -17.95 -8.85 -25.39
N GLU A 203 -18.48 -7.65 -25.27
CA GLU A 203 -19.35 -7.25 -24.15
C GLU A 203 -20.61 -8.12 -24.07
N ALA A 204 -21.24 -8.41 -25.21
CA ALA A 204 -22.48 -9.18 -25.28
C ALA A 204 -22.31 -10.62 -24.74
N PHE A 205 -21.09 -11.18 -24.82
CA PHE A 205 -20.76 -12.48 -24.26
C PHE A 205 -21.09 -12.56 -22.75
N PHE A 206 -20.81 -11.50 -22.00
CA PHE A 206 -21.00 -11.47 -20.54
C PHE A 206 -22.46 -11.33 -20.11
N HIS A 207 -23.37 -11.05 -21.04
CA HIS A 207 -24.82 -11.09 -20.81
C HIS A 207 -25.42 -12.50 -21.00
N SER A 208 -24.66 -13.43 -21.59
CA SER A 208 -25.13 -14.79 -21.83
C SER A 208 -25.20 -15.62 -20.54
N ARG A 209 -26.20 -16.49 -20.41
CA ARG A 209 -26.26 -17.42 -19.28
C ARG A 209 -25.13 -18.44 -19.39
N GLY A 210 -24.31 -18.54 -18.35
CA GLY A 210 -23.26 -19.56 -18.28
C GLY A 210 -21.90 -19.15 -18.84
N TRP A 211 -21.70 -17.88 -19.20
CA TRP A 211 -20.41 -17.33 -19.66
C TRP A 211 -19.23 -17.76 -18.76
N ARG A 212 -19.43 -17.77 -17.43
CA ARG A 212 -18.40 -18.18 -16.46
C ARG A 212 -17.98 -19.64 -16.63
N ARG A 213 -18.95 -20.53 -16.84
CA ARG A 213 -18.68 -21.96 -17.08
C ARG A 213 -17.97 -22.17 -18.41
N GLN A 214 -18.32 -21.39 -19.43
CA GLN A 214 -17.64 -21.42 -20.73
C GLN A 214 -16.18 -21.01 -20.59
N LEU A 215 -15.88 -19.87 -19.97
CA LEU A 215 -14.49 -19.44 -19.74
C LEU A 215 -13.69 -20.44 -18.91
N GLN A 216 -14.30 -21.02 -17.87
CA GLN A 216 -13.64 -22.10 -17.10
C GLN A 216 -13.30 -23.32 -17.96
N THR A 217 -14.14 -23.68 -18.93
CA THR A 217 -13.85 -24.77 -19.88
C THR A 217 -12.71 -24.40 -20.83
N ILE A 218 -12.75 -23.20 -21.42
CA ILE A 218 -11.67 -22.70 -22.30
C ILE A 218 -10.33 -22.68 -21.57
N MET A 219 -10.32 -22.22 -20.32
CA MET A 219 -9.12 -22.20 -19.49
C MET A 219 -8.58 -23.62 -19.26
N ARG A 220 -9.44 -24.58 -18.88
CA ARG A 220 -9.05 -25.99 -18.67
C ARG A 220 -8.50 -26.63 -19.95
N ASP A 221 -9.08 -26.32 -21.10
CA ASP A 221 -8.62 -26.86 -22.37
C ASP A 221 -7.31 -26.22 -22.84
N ALA A 222 -7.09 -24.93 -22.54
CA ALA A 222 -5.81 -24.28 -22.74
C ALA A 222 -4.73 -24.89 -21.83
N GLN A 223 -5.02 -25.11 -20.54
CA GLN A 223 -4.11 -25.72 -19.58
C GLN A 223 -3.61 -27.11 -20.01
N LYS A 224 -4.44 -27.91 -20.68
CA LYS A 224 -4.02 -29.22 -21.23
C LYS A 224 -2.99 -29.11 -22.37
N LYS A 225 -2.87 -27.94 -23.01
CA LYS A 225 -2.06 -27.72 -24.23
C LYS A 225 -0.83 -26.86 -23.96
N THR A 226 -0.68 -26.32 -22.75
CA THR A 226 0.41 -25.42 -22.38
C THR A 226 1.31 -26.05 -21.34
N LEU A 227 2.48 -25.45 -21.13
CA LEU A 227 3.33 -25.81 -19.99
C LEU A 227 2.55 -25.67 -18.67
N PRO A 228 2.80 -26.56 -17.70
CA PRO A 228 2.11 -26.52 -16.42
C PRO A 228 2.42 -25.22 -15.68
N ALA A 229 1.38 -24.67 -15.05
CA ALA A 229 1.54 -23.60 -14.07
C ALA A 229 2.53 -24.02 -12.97
N ARG A 230 3.19 -23.03 -12.38
CA ARG A 230 4.10 -23.26 -11.26
C ARG A 230 3.98 -22.17 -10.23
N PHE A 231 4.58 -22.41 -9.07
CA PHE A 231 4.85 -21.36 -8.10
C PHE A 231 6.27 -20.80 -8.30
N GLU A 232 6.49 -19.57 -7.84
CA GLU A 232 7.84 -19.06 -7.61
C GLU A 232 8.61 -20.03 -6.71
N THR A 233 9.88 -20.25 -7.05
CA THR A 233 10.83 -20.88 -6.14
C THR A 233 11.14 -19.95 -4.97
N SER A 234 11.66 -20.48 -3.86
CA SER A 234 12.07 -19.65 -2.71
C SER A 234 13.08 -18.56 -3.11
N GLY A 235 13.97 -18.86 -4.06
CA GLY A 235 14.92 -17.88 -4.59
C GLY A 235 14.25 -16.76 -5.40
N GLU A 236 13.30 -17.11 -6.27
CA GLU A 236 12.52 -16.12 -7.04
C GLU A 236 11.69 -15.21 -6.12
N GLN A 237 11.02 -15.79 -5.12
CA GLN A 237 10.23 -15.03 -4.15
C GLN A 237 11.13 -14.07 -3.35
N ARG A 238 12.27 -14.58 -2.85
CA ARG A 238 13.26 -13.76 -2.11
C ARG A 238 13.72 -12.58 -2.96
N ASN A 239 14.18 -12.87 -4.19
CA ASN A 239 14.70 -11.84 -5.10
C ASN A 239 13.63 -10.82 -5.44
N ALA A 240 12.39 -11.24 -5.67
CA ALA A 240 11.31 -10.32 -6.00
C ALA A 240 10.95 -9.36 -4.85
N ILE A 241 10.88 -9.87 -3.62
CA ILE A 241 10.62 -9.03 -2.43
C ILE A 241 11.79 -8.07 -2.19
N LEU A 242 13.02 -8.58 -2.24
CA LEU A 242 14.22 -7.77 -2.02
C LEU A 242 14.36 -6.66 -3.08
N ASN A 243 14.14 -6.99 -4.36
CA ASN A 243 14.20 -6.00 -5.44
C ASN A 243 13.15 -4.90 -5.27
N ASP A 244 11.90 -5.24 -4.92
CA ASP A 244 10.85 -4.24 -4.66
C ASP A 244 11.27 -3.29 -3.52
N LEU A 245 11.78 -3.84 -2.43
CA LEU A 245 12.24 -3.10 -1.25
C LEU A 245 13.41 -2.16 -1.58
N CYS A 246 14.43 -2.66 -2.28
CA CYS A 246 15.63 -1.91 -2.68
C CYS A 246 15.30 -0.82 -3.70
N GLU A 247 14.52 -1.14 -4.73
CA GLU A 247 14.17 -0.19 -5.79
C GLU A 247 13.23 0.89 -5.27
N SER A 248 12.27 0.57 -4.38
CA SER A 248 11.44 1.57 -3.70
C SER A 248 12.30 2.63 -2.99
N LYS A 249 13.27 2.16 -2.19
CA LYS A 249 14.22 3.03 -1.48
C LYS A 249 15.02 3.88 -2.47
N ALA A 250 15.61 3.25 -3.48
CA ALA A 250 16.46 3.92 -4.46
C ALA A 250 15.71 5.02 -5.23
N VAL A 251 14.45 4.78 -5.62
CA VAL A 251 13.63 5.78 -6.32
C VAL A 251 13.36 6.98 -5.43
N ILE A 252 13.01 6.78 -4.15
CA ILE A 252 12.77 7.88 -3.21
C ILE A 252 14.04 8.72 -3.04
N GLU A 253 15.17 8.07 -2.76
CA GLU A 253 16.45 8.74 -2.49
C GLU A 253 16.98 9.48 -3.72
N ALA A 254 16.77 8.95 -4.93
CA ALA A 254 17.13 9.62 -6.18
C ALA A 254 16.25 10.86 -6.46
N ARG A 255 14.96 10.82 -6.07
CA ARG A 255 14.01 11.91 -6.31
C ARG A 255 14.08 13.02 -5.27
N LEU A 256 14.55 12.69 -4.06
CA LEU A 256 14.65 13.57 -2.90
C LEU A 256 16.10 13.58 -2.38
N PRO A 257 17.00 14.39 -2.97
CA PRO A 257 18.39 14.45 -2.54
C PRO A 257 18.53 14.77 -1.04
N GLY A 258 19.37 14.00 -0.34
CA GLY A 258 19.58 14.13 1.10
C GLY A 258 18.59 13.32 1.96
N SER A 259 17.54 12.74 1.36
CA SER A 259 16.65 11.84 2.07
C SER A 259 17.31 10.49 2.35
N ARG A 260 16.79 9.81 3.38
CA ARG A 260 17.13 8.41 3.70
C ARG A 260 15.82 7.65 3.87
N ALA A 261 15.48 6.85 2.88
CA ALA A 261 14.29 5.99 2.93
C ALA A 261 14.66 4.71 3.68
N GLN A 262 14.57 4.76 5.02
CA GLN A 262 15.02 3.69 5.92
C GLN A 262 13.90 3.20 6.85
N HIS A 263 12.71 3.78 6.75
CA HIS A 263 11.51 3.30 7.42
C HIS A 263 10.55 2.73 6.38
N PHE A 264 10.06 1.53 6.60
CA PHE A 264 9.16 0.83 5.69
C PHE A 264 7.81 0.61 6.35
N CYS A 265 6.72 0.78 5.60
CA CYS A 265 5.39 0.36 6.04
C CYS A 265 4.89 -0.78 5.17
N PHE A 266 4.37 -1.84 5.78
CA PHE A 266 3.82 -2.99 5.04
C PHE A 266 2.46 -2.64 4.41
N PRO A 267 2.30 -2.78 3.08
CA PRO A 267 1.00 -2.68 2.40
C PRO A 267 -0.07 -3.52 3.11
N TRP A 268 -1.24 -2.95 3.36
CA TRP A 268 -2.38 -3.59 4.04
C TRP A 268 -2.08 -4.18 5.43
N TYR A 269 -0.95 -3.78 6.03
CA TYR A 269 -0.41 -4.40 7.25
C TYR A 269 -0.09 -5.90 7.07
N ARG A 270 0.12 -6.33 5.83
CA ARG A 270 0.40 -7.71 5.45
C ARG A 270 1.89 -7.88 5.17
N GLY A 271 2.53 -8.68 6.00
CA GLY A 271 3.95 -9.05 5.87
C GLY A 271 4.19 -10.51 6.23
N SER A 272 5.43 -10.95 6.10
CA SER A 272 5.91 -12.28 6.47
C SER A 272 7.27 -12.19 7.15
N ALA A 273 7.70 -13.26 7.83
CA ALA A 273 9.04 -13.31 8.43
C ALA A 273 10.14 -13.09 7.38
N LEU A 274 9.99 -13.70 6.19
CA LEU A 274 10.88 -13.48 5.05
C LEU A 274 10.92 -12.00 4.63
N ALA A 275 9.76 -11.35 4.49
CA ALA A 275 9.73 -9.95 4.07
C ALA A 275 10.33 -9.01 5.14
N VAL A 276 10.20 -9.33 6.42
CA VAL A 276 10.86 -8.60 7.51
C VAL A 276 12.38 -8.75 7.40
N GLU A 277 12.88 -9.99 7.27
CA GLU A 277 14.30 -10.27 7.06
C GLU A 277 14.86 -9.51 5.85
N LEU A 278 14.16 -9.56 4.72
CA LEU A 278 14.58 -8.90 3.49
C LEU A 278 14.51 -7.37 3.58
N SER A 279 13.59 -6.83 4.36
CA SER A 279 13.58 -5.38 4.61
C SER A 279 14.79 -4.95 5.44
N TYR A 280 15.26 -5.79 6.37
CA TYR A 280 16.51 -5.52 7.08
C TYR A 280 17.72 -5.61 6.13
N GLU A 281 17.76 -6.63 5.27
CA GLU A 281 18.79 -6.77 4.24
C GLU A 281 18.82 -5.58 3.27
N ALA A 282 17.66 -5.04 2.89
CA ALA A 282 17.53 -3.84 2.07
C ALA A 282 17.93 -2.53 2.80
N GLY A 283 18.29 -2.60 4.09
CA GLY A 283 18.76 -1.45 4.86
C GLY A 283 17.66 -0.65 5.56
N TYR A 284 16.44 -1.19 5.69
CA TYR A 284 15.41 -0.57 6.53
C TYR A 284 15.72 -0.81 8.01
N VAL A 285 15.57 0.23 8.84
CA VAL A 285 15.82 0.19 10.29
C VAL A 285 14.55 0.02 11.11
N SER A 286 13.38 0.27 10.50
CA SER A 286 12.08 -0.02 11.11
C SER A 286 11.05 -0.47 10.09
N ASN A 287 10.07 -1.21 10.59
CA ASN A 287 8.91 -1.66 9.83
C ASN A 287 7.62 -1.26 10.56
N ALA A 288 6.67 -0.66 9.85
CA ALA A 288 5.40 -0.22 10.38
C ALA A 288 4.24 -1.11 9.91
N TRP A 289 3.28 -1.31 10.82
CA TRP A 289 2.02 -2.03 10.61
C TRP A 289 0.84 -1.22 11.15
N GLY A 290 -0.35 -1.82 11.07
CA GLY A 290 -1.55 -1.35 11.74
C GLY A 290 -1.46 -1.47 13.27
N SER A 291 -2.62 -1.53 13.92
CA SER A 291 -2.69 -1.48 15.39
C SER A 291 -2.18 -2.75 16.09
N LEU A 292 -2.09 -3.86 15.37
CA LEU A 292 -1.59 -5.13 15.88
C LEU A 292 -0.37 -5.57 15.07
N LEU A 293 0.67 -6.02 15.76
CA LEU A 293 1.81 -6.65 15.12
C LEU A 293 1.48 -8.10 14.75
N PRO A 294 2.05 -8.64 13.66
CA PRO A 294 1.92 -10.04 13.33
C PRO A 294 2.49 -10.96 14.43
N ARG A 295 1.92 -12.16 14.58
CA ARG A 295 2.34 -13.12 15.63
C ARG A 295 3.80 -13.56 15.54
N PHE A 296 4.40 -13.50 14.35
CA PHE A 296 5.81 -13.86 14.13
C PHE A 296 6.78 -12.71 14.47
N VAL A 297 6.28 -11.53 14.87
CA VAL A 297 7.09 -10.37 15.24
C VAL A 297 7.16 -10.28 16.76
N ASN A 298 8.38 -10.31 17.29
CA ASN A 298 8.66 -10.04 18.69
C ASN A 298 9.30 -8.65 18.84
N PRO A 299 8.61 -7.65 19.41
CA PRO A 299 9.12 -6.28 19.47
C PRO A 299 10.49 -6.09 20.11
N GLY A 300 10.87 -6.93 21.07
CA GLY A 300 12.19 -6.84 21.73
C GLY A 300 13.34 -7.37 20.88
N GLU A 301 13.06 -8.35 20.01
CA GLU A 301 14.06 -9.16 19.33
C GLU A 301 14.11 -8.90 17.83
N THR A 302 12.96 -8.65 17.20
CA THR A 302 12.86 -8.48 15.75
C THR A 302 13.60 -7.23 15.28
N ARG A 303 14.34 -7.39 14.19
CA ARG A 303 14.90 -6.31 13.39
C ARG A 303 14.42 -6.47 11.94
N PRO A 304 14.02 -5.39 11.25
CA PRO A 304 14.02 -3.99 11.68
C PRO A 304 13.02 -3.74 12.82
N VAL A 305 13.18 -2.63 13.56
CA VAL A 305 12.34 -2.33 14.73
C VAL A 305 10.86 -2.27 14.31
N PRO A 306 9.99 -3.11 14.88
CA PRO A 306 8.59 -3.12 14.50
C PRO A 306 7.81 -1.99 15.19
N ILE A 307 6.94 -1.34 14.42
CA ILE A 307 6.12 -0.20 14.84
C ILE A 307 4.65 -0.54 14.65
N SER A 308 3.89 -0.57 15.74
CA SER A 308 2.43 -0.62 15.68
C SER A 308 1.84 0.79 15.61
N ARG A 309 0.78 0.98 14.81
CA ARG A 309 0.17 2.29 14.60
C ARG A 309 -1.32 2.25 14.90
N LEU A 310 -1.76 3.17 15.76
CA LEU A 310 -3.17 3.33 16.12
C LEU A 310 -3.93 4.13 15.07
N GLN A 311 -5.22 3.82 14.91
CA GLN A 311 -6.13 4.62 14.09
C GLN A 311 -6.29 6.06 14.62
N PRO A 312 -6.61 7.06 13.78
CA PRO A 312 -6.65 8.48 14.15
C PRO A 312 -7.59 8.80 15.31
N LYS A 313 -8.74 8.13 15.39
CA LYS A 313 -9.72 8.35 16.46
C LYS A 313 -9.15 8.20 17.87
N TYR A 314 -8.09 7.40 18.03
CA TYR A 314 -7.44 7.19 19.32
C TYR A 314 -6.56 8.36 19.78
N VAL A 315 -6.29 9.36 18.94
CA VAL A 315 -5.60 10.60 19.36
C VAL A 315 -6.34 11.24 20.54
N TYR A 316 -7.67 11.24 20.52
CA TYR A 316 -8.48 11.78 21.60
C TYR A 316 -8.44 10.96 22.91
N ARG A 317 -7.74 9.81 22.96
CA ARG A 317 -7.47 9.09 24.22
C ARG A 317 -6.29 9.64 25.00
N LEU A 318 -5.42 10.40 24.32
CA LEU A 318 -4.22 10.97 24.90
C LEU A 318 -4.56 11.95 26.04
N PRO A 319 -3.72 12.06 27.09
CA PRO A 319 -3.91 13.01 28.18
C PRO A 319 -3.99 14.49 27.72
N GLY A 320 -5.08 15.16 28.07
CA GLY A 320 -5.23 16.59 27.77
C GLY A 320 -6.67 17.09 27.68
N VAL A 321 -6.83 18.38 27.41
CA VAL A 321 -8.10 19.06 27.16
C VAL A 321 -8.76 18.50 25.90
N GLY A 322 -10.02 18.07 26.05
CA GLY A 322 -10.80 17.43 24.99
C GLY A 322 -10.60 15.92 24.88
N ARG A 323 -9.92 15.28 25.84
CA ARG A 323 -9.80 13.82 25.94
C ARG A 323 -11.20 13.19 25.99
N ARG A 324 -11.39 12.11 25.23
CA ARG A 324 -12.65 11.35 25.15
C ARG A 324 -12.48 9.97 25.78
N PRO A 325 -13.47 9.44 26.51
CA PRO A 325 -13.44 8.04 26.96
C PRO A 325 -13.55 7.08 25.77
N PHE A 326 -13.10 5.83 25.96
CA PHE A 326 -13.02 4.83 24.88
C PHE A 326 -14.36 4.59 24.20
N TRP A 327 -15.45 4.42 24.96
CA TRP A 327 -16.79 4.17 24.41
C TRP A 327 -17.32 5.32 23.53
N LYS A 328 -16.92 6.58 23.80
CA LYS A 328 -17.29 7.73 22.96
C LYS A 328 -16.56 7.78 21.60
N LEU A 329 -15.59 6.89 21.35
CA LEU A 329 -14.91 6.80 20.05
C LEU A 329 -15.60 5.87 19.05
N PHE A 330 -16.58 5.10 19.51
CA PHE A 330 -17.34 4.14 18.69
C PHE A 330 -18.83 4.49 18.62
N GLY A 331 -19.27 5.54 19.32
CA GLY A 331 -20.65 5.99 19.33
C GLY A 331 -20.96 6.91 18.15
N GLY A 332 -21.62 6.34 17.14
CA GLY A 332 -22.50 7.03 16.20
C GLY A 332 -23.79 6.21 16.07
N ALA A 333 -24.93 6.86 16.34
CA ALA A 333 -26.31 6.34 16.44
C ALA A 333 -26.58 5.38 17.61
N GLY A 334 -26.94 5.97 18.76
CA GLY A 334 -27.97 5.40 19.61
C GLY A 334 -29.33 5.93 19.17
#